data_AF-A0A7C6F0J2-F1
#
_entry.id   AF-A0A7C6F0J2-F1
#
_cell.length_a   1.000
_cell.length_b   1.000
_cell.length_c   1.000
_cell.angle_alpha   90.00
_cell.angle_beta   90.00
_cell.angle_gamma   90.00
#
_symmetry.space_group_name_H-M   'P 1'
#
loop_
_entity.id
_entity.type
_entity.pdbx_description
1 polymer ?
#
loop_
_entity_poly.entity_id
_entity_poly.type
_entity_poly.pdbx_seq_one_letter_code
_entity_poly.pdbx_strand_id
1 'polypeptide(L)'
;MSPPSVSSRWLATAVGSWLEPLVCRFEEAWQRGERPALDAYLPCDAEARRITLVELIHLELELRLKAGEAARVEEYLTRYPELADDEQAVLALLQTELRARREPQLSNAEYQQRFPQFAQEFDAGLGTLSTDGRPASLATLWTHTDNVTPTSG
;
A
#
# COMPACT_ATOMS: atom_id res chain seq x y z
N MET A 1 13.21 -34.37 -16.89
CA MET A 1 11.98 -34.11 -16.13
C MET A 1 12.24 -32.91 -15.25
N SER A 2 11.79 -31.72 -15.68
CA SER A 2 11.88 -30.49 -14.90
C SER A 2 10.67 -30.42 -13.95
N PRO A 3 10.81 -29.87 -12.73
CA PRO A 3 9.67 -29.68 -11.84
C PRO A 3 8.68 -28.67 -12.47
N PRO A 4 7.36 -28.84 -12.29
CA PRO A 4 6.39 -27.86 -12.76
C PRO A 4 6.53 -26.56 -11.96
N SER A 5 6.58 -25.45 -12.70
CA SER A 5 6.46 -24.08 -12.20
C SER A 5 5.16 -23.94 -11.42
N VAL A 6 5.25 -23.66 -10.12
CA VAL A 6 4.09 -23.60 -9.23
C VAL A 6 3.30 -22.32 -9.50
N SER A 7 2.28 -22.48 -10.35
CA SER A 7 1.05 -21.69 -10.53
C SER A 7 0.83 -20.47 -9.63
N SER A 8 1.10 -19.28 -10.18
CA SER A 8 0.78 -17.94 -9.66
C SER A 8 -0.72 -17.61 -9.48
N ARG A 9 -1.62 -18.62 -9.51
CA ARG A 9 -3.07 -18.41 -9.35
C ARG A 9 -3.66 -19.01 -8.07
N TRP A 10 -2.89 -19.80 -7.30
CA TRP A 10 -3.36 -20.35 -6.01
C TRP A 10 -2.82 -19.60 -4.79
N LEU A 11 -1.89 -18.67 -4.97
CA LEU A 11 -1.42 -17.78 -3.91
C LEU A 11 -2.36 -16.60 -3.70
N ALA A 12 -2.92 -15.98 -4.75
CA ALA A 12 -3.81 -14.82 -4.61
C ALA A 12 -5.08 -15.11 -3.79
N THR A 13 -5.68 -16.30 -3.91
CA THR A 13 -6.90 -16.68 -3.18
C THR A 13 -6.62 -17.08 -1.74
N ALA A 14 -5.54 -17.85 -1.50
CA ALA A 14 -5.18 -18.26 -0.15
C ALA A 14 -4.67 -17.06 0.67
N VAL A 15 -3.81 -16.22 0.07
CA VAL A 15 -3.34 -14.97 0.66
C VAL A 15 -4.50 -14.03 0.95
N GLY A 16 -5.39 -13.81 -0.02
CA GLY A 16 -6.62 -13.03 0.19
C GLY A 16 -7.42 -13.53 1.40
N SER A 17 -7.72 -14.84 1.44
CA SER A 17 -8.59 -15.40 2.47
C SER A 17 -8.13 -15.19 3.91
N TRP A 18 -6.82 -15.18 4.19
CA TRP A 18 -6.31 -14.95 5.55
C TRP A 18 -5.99 -13.48 5.82
N LEU A 19 -5.69 -12.69 4.79
CA LEU A 19 -5.30 -11.29 4.89
C LEU A 19 -6.51 -10.36 4.98
N GLU A 20 -7.57 -10.63 4.21
CA GLU A 20 -8.80 -9.82 4.17
C GLU A 20 -9.36 -9.54 5.58
N PRO A 21 -9.51 -10.53 6.49
CA PRO A 21 -10.02 -10.26 7.84
C PRO A 21 -9.08 -9.41 8.72
N LEU A 22 -7.77 -9.40 8.45
CA LEU A 22 -6.81 -8.56 9.16
C LEU A 22 -6.93 -7.11 8.68
N VAL A 23 -6.95 -6.91 7.36
CA VAL A 23 -7.10 -5.60 6.73
C VAL A 23 -8.44 -4.96 7.10
N CYS A 24 -9.55 -5.70 7.02
CA CYS A 24 -10.87 -5.18 7.41
C CYS A 24 -10.90 -4.71 8.86
N ARG A 25 -10.38 -5.48 9.81
CA ARG A 25 -10.36 -5.07 11.23
C ARG A 25 -9.46 -3.86 11.48
N PHE A 26 -8.39 -3.70 10.69
CA PHE A 26 -7.53 -2.53 10.76
C PHE A 26 -8.24 -1.29 10.21
N GLU A 27 -8.90 -1.43 9.07
CA GLU A 27 -9.70 -0.38 8.44
C GLU A 27 -10.85 0.07 9.36
N GLU A 28 -11.60 -0.86 9.95
CA GLU A 28 -12.68 -0.58 10.90
C GLU A 28 -12.19 0.20 12.12
N ALA A 29 -11.00 -0.12 12.65
CA ALA A 29 -10.41 0.64 13.75
C ALA A 29 -10.09 2.09 13.33
N TRP A 30 -9.52 2.27 12.13
CA TRP A 30 -9.28 3.60 11.56
C TRP A 30 -10.57 4.41 11.33
N GLN A 31 -11.62 3.77 10.81
CA GLN A 31 -12.93 4.40 10.59
C GLN A 31 -13.59 4.86 11.90
N ARG A 32 -13.30 4.20 13.02
CA ARG A 32 -13.73 4.62 14.37
C ARG A 32 -12.89 5.76 14.96
N GLY A 33 -11.91 6.27 14.20
CA GLY A 33 -11.00 7.33 14.65
C GLY A 33 -9.81 6.84 15.46
N GLU A 34 -9.59 5.53 15.56
CA GLU A 34 -8.43 4.98 16.24
C GLU A 34 -7.18 5.02 15.35
N ARG A 35 -6.01 4.83 15.98
CA ARG A 35 -4.71 4.69 15.32
C ARG A 35 -4.06 3.38 15.77
N PRO A 36 -4.57 2.23 15.29
CA PRO A 36 -4.03 0.92 15.67
C PRO A 36 -2.54 0.81 15.33
N ALA A 37 -1.77 0.19 16.22
CA ALA A 37 -0.39 -0.17 15.89
C ALA A 37 -0.37 -1.32 14.87
N LEU A 38 0.33 -1.13 13.74
CA LEU A 38 0.50 -2.16 12.72
C LEU A 38 0.96 -3.51 13.32
N ASP A 39 1.92 -3.46 14.27
CA ASP A 39 2.46 -4.64 14.97
C ASP A 39 1.38 -5.55 15.61
N ALA A 40 0.24 -4.99 16.00
CA ALA A 40 -0.86 -5.75 16.61
C ALA A 40 -1.63 -6.64 15.61
N TYR A 41 -1.41 -6.45 14.30
CA TYR A 41 -2.10 -7.16 13.23
C TYR A 41 -1.16 -8.12 12.47
N LEU A 42 0.13 -8.14 12.81
CA LEU A 42 1.12 -8.91 12.08
C LEU A 42 1.14 -10.38 12.52
N PRO A 43 1.04 -11.34 11.59
CA PRO A 43 1.22 -12.75 11.90
C PRO A 43 2.68 -13.06 12.29
N CYS A 44 2.89 -14.20 12.93
CA CYS A 44 4.23 -14.66 13.35
C CYS A 44 5.06 -15.24 12.19
N ASP A 45 4.41 -15.75 11.15
CA ASP A 45 5.08 -16.26 9.96
C ASP A 45 5.74 -15.12 9.19
N ALA A 46 7.01 -15.28 8.81
CA ALA A 46 7.80 -14.18 8.24
C ALA A 46 7.30 -13.73 6.86
N GLU A 47 6.80 -14.65 6.03
CA GLU A 47 6.26 -14.31 4.73
C GLU A 47 4.90 -13.63 4.86
N ALA A 48 3.99 -14.22 5.65
CA ALA A 48 2.69 -13.63 5.94
C ALA A 48 2.84 -12.25 6.61
N ARG A 49 3.84 -12.08 7.47
CA ARG A 49 4.17 -10.82 8.13
C ARG A 49 4.52 -9.73 7.12
N ARG A 50 5.43 -10.02 6.19
CA ARG A 50 5.80 -9.05 5.13
C ARG A 50 4.62 -8.69 4.26
N ILE A 51 3.84 -9.68 3.81
CA ILE A 51 2.63 -9.46 3.00
C ILE A 51 1.64 -8.56 3.75
N THR A 52 1.40 -8.84 5.04
CA THR A 52 0.49 -8.04 5.87
C THR A 52 1.01 -6.63 6.09
N LEU A 53 2.31 -6.47 6.34
CA LEU A 53 2.94 -5.16 6.51
C LEU A 53 2.71 -4.28 5.29
N VAL A 54 3.00 -4.78 4.08
CA VAL A 54 2.84 -4.00 2.85
C VAL A 54 1.40 -3.51 2.70
N GLU A 55 0.41 -4.41 2.83
CA GLU A 55 -1.00 -4.06 2.65
C GLU A 55 -1.51 -3.09 3.73
N LEU A 56 -1.12 -3.28 4.99
CA LEU A 56 -1.54 -2.37 6.06
C LEU A 56 -0.88 -0.99 5.95
N ILE A 57 0.39 -0.91 5.52
CA ILE A 57 1.07 0.37 5.29
C ILE A 57 0.44 1.10 4.11
N HIS A 58 0.06 0.39 3.03
CA HIS A 58 -0.69 1.00 1.92
C HIS A 58 -1.99 1.63 2.41
N LEU A 59 -2.77 0.87 3.17
CA LEU A 59 -4.03 1.35 3.73
C LEU A 59 -3.81 2.55 4.65
N GLU A 60 -2.84 2.48 5.57
CA GLU A 60 -2.55 3.56 6.50
C GLU A 60 -2.04 4.83 5.80
N LEU A 61 -1.13 4.71 4.83
CA LEU A 61 -0.66 5.83 4.00
C LEU A 61 -1.82 6.53 3.31
N GLU A 62 -2.72 5.76 2.68
CA GLU A 62 -3.89 6.29 1.99
C GLU A 62 -4.82 7.04 2.96
N LEU A 63 -5.12 6.43 4.12
CA LEU A 63 -5.99 7.02 5.14
C LEU A 63 -5.41 8.30 5.73
N ARG A 64 -4.12 8.30 6.13
CA ARG A 64 -3.43 9.48 6.67
C ARG A 64 -3.42 10.62 5.68
N LEU A 65 -2.99 10.36 4.45
CA LEU A 65 -2.86 11.40 3.42
C LEU A 65 -4.23 11.97 3.01
N LYS A 66 -5.27 11.14 2.92
CA LYS A 66 -6.65 11.60 2.68
C LYS A 66 -7.20 12.44 3.84
N ALA A 67 -6.82 12.13 5.07
CA ALA A 67 -7.16 12.92 6.26
C ALA A 67 -6.32 14.21 6.42
N GLY A 68 -5.37 14.48 5.49
CA GLY A 68 -4.46 15.61 5.58
C GLY A 68 -3.32 15.42 6.58
N GLU A 69 -3.16 14.22 7.14
CA GLU A 69 -2.03 13.88 8.00
C GLU A 69 -0.80 13.59 7.13
N ALA A 70 0.34 14.19 7.50
CA ALA A 70 1.59 13.90 6.82
C ALA A 70 2.02 12.46 7.09
N ALA A 71 2.27 11.70 6.02
CA ALA A 71 2.84 10.36 6.06
C ALA A 71 3.83 10.18 4.91
N ARG A 72 4.91 9.44 5.15
CA ARG A 72 5.99 9.17 4.19
C ARG A 72 6.43 7.72 4.24
N VAL A 73 6.79 7.14 3.10
CA VAL A 73 7.30 5.76 3.02
C VAL A 73 8.53 5.55 3.92
N GLU A 74 9.43 6.53 4.03
CA GLU A 74 10.65 6.46 4.85
C GLU A 74 10.35 6.25 6.34
N GLU A 75 9.23 6.77 6.85
CA GLU A 75 8.77 6.53 8.23
C GLU A 75 8.60 5.03 8.46
N TYR A 76 8.01 4.34 7.50
CA TYR A 76 7.75 2.91 7.55
C TYR A 76 8.99 2.07 7.29
N LEU A 77 9.88 2.47 6.38
CA LEU A 77 11.15 1.77 6.15
C LEU A 77 12.08 1.86 7.37
N THR A 78 12.04 2.98 8.09
CA THR A 78 12.79 3.13 9.34
C THR A 78 12.24 2.22 10.43
N ARG A 79 10.90 2.09 10.52
CA ARG A 79 10.23 1.28 11.54
C ARG A 79 10.23 -0.22 11.23
N TYR A 80 10.19 -0.59 9.95
CA TYR A 80 10.14 -1.97 9.45
C TYR A 80 11.26 -2.18 8.42
N PRO A 81 12.52 -2.35 8.86
CA PRO A 81 13.66 -2.51 7.98
C PRO A 81 13.55 -3.76 7.09
N GLU A 82 12.75 -4.75 7.50
CA GLU A 82 12.42 -5.95 6.70
C GLU A 82 11.74 -5.66 5.35
N LEU A 83 11.25 -4.44 5.13
CA LEU A 83 10.69 -3.99 3.85
C LEU A 83 11.74 -3.35 2.94
N ALA A 84 12.87 -2.88 3.49
CA ALA A 84 13.88 -2.16 2.72
C ALA A 84 14.63 -3.08 1.73
N ASP A 85 14.71 -4.38 2.03
CA ASP A 85 15.31 -5.39 1.15
C ASP A 85 14.39 -5.82 -0.01
N ASP A 86 13.13 -5.38 -0.03
CA ASP A 86 12.16 -5.72 -1.07
C ASP A 86 11.85 -4.48 -1.94
N GLU A 87 12.63 -4.30 -3.01
CA GLU A 87 12.51 -3.16 -3.92
C GLU A 87 11.09 -3.03 -4.52
N GLN A 88 10.41 -4.15 -4.77
CA GLN A 88 9.05 -4.14 -5.32
C GLN A 88 8.04 -3.65 -4.29
N ALA A 89 8.18 -4.08 -3.02
CA ALA A 89 7.37 -3.56 -1.93
C ALA A 89 7.58 -2.05 -1.75
N VAL A 90 8.83 -1.58 -1.75
CA VAL A 90 9.16 -0.14 -1.62
C VAL A 90 8.54 0.66 -2.76
N LEU A 91 8.70 0.22 -4.01
CA LEU A 91 8.10 0.88 -5.18
C LEU A 91 6.57 0.95 -5.07
N ALA A 92 5.92 -0.14 -4.66
CA ALA A 92 4.48 -0.16 -4.47
C ALA A 92 4.04 0.84 -3.38
N LEU A 93 4.77 0.97 -2.27
CA LEU A 93 4.48 1.95 -1.22
C LEU A 93 4.63 3.39 -1.74
N LEU A 94 5.69 3.66 -2.51
CA LEU A 94 5.95 4.98 -3.10
C LEU A 94 4.83 5.38 -4.08
N GLN A 95 4.36 4.46 -4.92
CA GLN A 95 3.21 4.68 -5.80
C GLN A 95 1.95 5.09 -5.02
N THR A 96 1.72 4.48 -3.85
CA THR A 96 0.58 4.83 -2.99
C THR A 96 0.72 6.23 -2.40
N GLU A 97 1.89 6.60 -1.87
CA GLU A 97 2.16 7.98 -1.40
C GLU A 97 1.94 9.01 -2.53
N LEU A 98 2.41 8.70 -3.73
CA LEU A 98 2.29 9.56 -4.92
C LEU A 98 0.85 9.70 -5.41
N ARG A 99 0.06 8.63 -5.40
CA ARG A 99 -1.36 8.67 -5.78
C ARG A 99 -2.19 9.46 -4.77
N ALA A 100 -1.93 9.27 -3.48
CA ALA A 100 -2.70 9.90 -2.42
C ALA A 100 -2.39 11.41 -2.30
N ARG A 101 -1.14 11.80 -2.57
CA ARG A 101 -0.74 13.21 -2.74
C ARG A 101 -1.13 13.67 -4.15
N ARG A 102 -2.30 14.28 -4.29
CA ARG A 102 -2.93 14.70 -5.57
C ARG A 102 -2.12 15.70 -6.46
N GLU A 103 -0.80 15.83 -6.31
CA GLU A 103 0.11 16.75 -7.03
C GLU A 103 1.19 15.99 -7.83
N PRO A 104 0.90 15.55 -9.07
CA PRO A 104 1.77 14.63 -9.81
C PRO A 104 3.09 15.25 -10.29
N GLN A 105 3.13 16.54 -10.66
CA GLN A 105 4.35 17.14 -11.25
C GLN A 105 5.42 17.50 -10.22
N LEU A 106 5.04 17.95 -9.02
CA LEU A 106 5.99 18.25 -7.93
C LEU A 106 6.56 16.97 -7.31
N SER A 107 5.78 15.89 -7.35
CA SER A 107 6.11 14.63 -6.69
C SER A 107 7.30 13.93 -7.35
N ASN A 108 7.33 13.73 -8.66
CA ASN A 108 8.35 12.89 -9.31
C ASN A 108 9.79 13.38 -9.08
N ALA A 109 10.03 14.70 -9.22
CA ALA A 109 11.35 15.28 -9.01
C ALA A 109 11.80 15.19 -7.54
N GLU A 110 10.89 15.35 -6.58
CA GLU A 110 11.16 15.16 -5.15
C GLU A 110 11.53 13.70 -4.83
N TYR A 111 10.81 12.72 -5.40
CA TYR A 111 11.12 11.30 -5.19
C TYR A 111 12.43 10.87 -5.84
N GLN A 112 12.80 11.42 -7.00
CA GLN A 112 14.12 11.18 -7.59
C GLN A 112 15.26 11.66 -6.68
N GLN A 113 15.07 12.75 -5.94
CA GLN A 113 16.05 13.23 -4.96
C GLN A 113 16.10 12.36 -3.70
N ARG A 114 14.94 11.90 -3.22
CA ARG A 114 14.82 11.09 -1.99
C ARG A 114 15.24 9.63 -2.21
N PHE A 115 14.96 9.09 -3.39
CA PHE A 115 15.21 7.70 -3.79
C PHE A 115 15.94 7.64 -5.14
N PRO A 116 17.22 8.07 -5.19
CA PRO A 116 17.97 8.10 -6.45
C PRO A 116 18.13 6.72 -7.09
N GLN A 117 18.09 5.65 -6.31
CA GLN A 117 18.14 4.27 -6.81
C GLN A 117 16.93 3.89 -7.68
N PHE A 118 15.79 4.57 -7.52
CA PHE A 118 14.56 4.31 -8.29
C PHE A 118 14.31 5.36 -9.37
N ALA A 119 15.27 6.25 -9.65
CA ALA A 119 15.07 7.40 -10.54
C ALA A 119 14.62 7.01 -11.96
N GLN A 120 15.09 5.87 -12.49
CA GLN A 120 14.68 5.36 -13.80
C GLN A 120 13.20 4.94 -13.83
N GLU A 121 12.69 4.34 -12.75
CA GLU A 121 11.29 3.93 -12.64
C GLU A 121 10.35 5.15 -12.54
N PHE A 122 10.81 6.23 -11.89
CA PHE A 122 10.08 7.50 -11.85
C PHE A 122 10.09 8.22 -13.21
N ASP A 123 11.20 8.16 -13.96
CA ASP A 123 11.34 8.77 -15.29
C ASP A 123 10.52 8.03 -16.36
N ALA A 124 10.48 6.69 -16.29
CA ALA A 124 9.67 5.84 -17.15
C ALA A 124 8.15 6.01 -16.98
N GLY A 125 7.74 6.83 -15.99
CA GLY A 125 6.36 7.00 -15.60
C GLY A 125 5.85 5.75 -14.90
N LEU A 126 5.75 5.81 -13.57
CA LEU A 126 5.14 4.82 -12.65
C LEU A 126 3.66 4.46 -12.97
N GLY A 127 3.19 4.67 -14.20
CA GLY A 127 1.91 4.23 -14.73
C GLY A 127 1.97 3.04 -15.69
N THR A 128 3.16 2.48 -16.01
CA THR A 128 3.28 1.34 -16.95
C THR A 128 3.53 -0.03 -16.30
N LEU A 129 3.97 -0.08 -15.03
CA LEU A 129 4.09 -1.34 -14.30
C LEU A 129 2.73 -1.70 -13.69
N SER A 130 2.07 -2.67 -14.32
CA SER A 130 0.77 -3.20 -13.91
C SER A 130 0.72 -3.53 -12.42
N THR A 131 -0.30 -3.00 -11.76
CA THR A 131 -0.78 -3.31 -10.41
C THR A 131 -1.30 -4.76 -10.25
N ASP A 132 -0.71 -5.76 -10.91
CA ASP A 132 -1.26 -7.13 -10.93
C ASP A 132 -0.97 -7.95 -9.67
N GLY A 133 -0.28 -7.37 -8.67
CA GLY A 133 -0.02 -8.02 -7.39
C GLY A 133 -1.08 -7.79 -6.31
N ARG A 134 -1.98 -6.82 -6.47
CA ARG A 134 -3.02 -6.55 -5.47
C ARG A 134 -4.11 -7.60 -5.61
N PRO A 135 -4.53 -8.33 -4.55
CA PRO A 135 -5.71 -9.17 -4.65
C PRO A 135 -6.86 -8.28 -5.12
N ALA A 136 -7.43 -8.61 -6.28
CA ALA A 136 -8.44 -7.84 -7.00
C ALA A 136 -9.76 -7.64 -6.22
N SER A 137 -9.84 -8.10 -4.97
CA SER A 137 -11.00 -8.03 -4.08
C SER A 137 -11.08 -6.75 -3.23
N LEU A 138 -9.98 -5.99 -3.05
CA LEU A 138 -9.93 -4.88 -2.09
C LEU A 138 -9.94 -3.47 -2.71
N ALA A 139 -10.02 -3.35 -4.03
CA ALA A 139 -10.11 -2.07 -4.73
C ALA A 139 -11.56 -1.57 -4.92
N THR A 140 -12.57 -2.43 -4.68
CA THR A 140 -13.98 -2.12 -4.98
C THR A 140 -14.70 -1.36 -3.87
N LEU A 141 -14.13 -1.25 -2.66
CA LEU A 141 -14.82 -0.64 -1.51
C LEU A 141 -14.63 0.88 -1.35
N TRP A 142 -13.74 1.54 -2.09
CA TRP A 142 -13.51 3.00 -1.94
C TRP A 142 -13.80 3.85 -3.18
N THR A 143 -14.42 3.30 -4.23
CA THR A 143 -14.95 4.12 -5.35
C THR A 143 -16.33 4.72 -5.08
N HIS A 144 -16.85 4.66 -3.86
CA HIS A 144 -18.16 5.23 -3.52
C HIS A 144 -18.06 6.44 -2.57
N THR A 145 -18.23 7.61 -3.20
CA THR A 145 -18.75 8.91 -2.69
C THR A 145 -17.88 9.80 -1.81
N ASP A 146 -16.98 10.56 -2.46
CA ASP A 146 -16.86 12.01 -2.18
C ASP A 146 -17.88 12.75 -3.05
N ASN A 147 -19.13 12.87 -2.59
CA ASN A 147 -20.01 13.95 -3.05
C ASN A 147 -21.02 14.32 -1.95
N VAL A 148 -20.55 15.01 -0.92
CA VAL A 148 -21.42 15.84 -0.09
C VAL A 148 -21.37 17.24 -0.69
N THR A 149 -22.28 17.53 -1.62
CA THR A 149 -22.68 18.91 -1.90
C THR A 149 -23.37 19.46 -0.66
N PRO A 150 -22.92 20.58 -0.06
CA PRO A 150 -23.77 21.29 0.90
C PRO A 150 -24.95 21.89 0.14
N THR A 151 -26.14 21.32 0.34
CA THR A 151 -27.41 21.93 -0.02
C THR A 151 -27.62 23.19 0.82
N SER A 152 -27.94 24.29 0.14
CA SER A 152 -28.24 25.61 0.69
C SER A 152 -29.23 25.59 1.87
N GLY A 153 -29.00 26.52 2.81
CA GLY A 153 -29.95 27.04 3.77
C GLY A 153 -29.59 28.48 4.09
#